data_AF-A0A6P1YT51-F1
#
_entry.id   AF-A0A6P1YT51-F1
#
_cell.length_a   1.000
_cell.length_b   1.000
_cell.length_c   1.000
_cell.angle_alpha   90.00
_cell.angle_beta   90.00
_cell.angle_gamma   90.00
#
_symmetry.space_group_name_H-M   'P 1'
#
loop_
_entity.id
_entity.type
_entity.pdbx_description
1 polymer ?
#
loop_
_entity_poly.entity_id
_entity_poly.type
_entity_poly.pdbx_seq_one_letter_code
_entity_poly.pdbx_strand_id
1 'polypeptide(L)'
;MSRNALRYAVLLGIQTTAAAFLFWVIFPIFLRVISSIGQQQGLDLEVQLEILIGVIVLQCCYWIRLRWVPIVAPFHNVFVGHLVLFASRVSFFFGGALFSAIFFRHVPELDALPSAAQAIARAAGVLAILFALFCYSLELERLGRAIE
;
A
#
# COMPACT_ATOMS: atom_id res chain seq x y z
N MET A 1 -4.67 26.72 12.60
CA MET A 1 -5.22 25.54 11.88
C MET A 1 -6.62 25.24 12.40
N SER A 2 -7.59 25.02 11.52
CA SER A 2 -8.91 24.54 11.95
C SER A 2 -8.79 23.11 12.51
N ARG A 3 -9.66 22.73 13.45
CA ARG A 3 -9.68 21.37 14.04
C ARG A 3 -9.75 20.26 12.99
N ASN A 4 -10.38 20.53 11.86
CA ASN A 4 -10.48 19.59 10.73
C ASN A 4 -9.15 19.47 9.97
N ALA A 5 -8.41 20.57 9.79
CA ALA A 5 -7.08 20.54 9.17
C ALA A 5 -6.10 19.68 9.98
N LEU A 6 -6.14 19.79 11.31
CA LEU A 6 -5.31 18.96 12.19
C LEU A 6 -5.67 17.48 12.10
N ARG A 7 -6.97 17.14 12.18
CA ARG A 7 -7.45 15.75 12.04
C ARG A 7 -7.05 15.16 10.69
N TYR A 8 -7.21 15.93 9.62
CA TYR A 8 -6.81 15.53 8.29
C TYR A 8 -5.30 15.28 8.20
N ALA A 9 -4.48 16.21 8.69
CA ALA A 9 -3.02 16.07 8.71
C ALA A 9 -2.56 14.86 9.53
N VAL A 10 -3.18 14.59 10.67
CA VAL A 10 -2.89 13.40 11.50
C VAL A 10 -3.24 12.12 10.76
N LEU A 11 -4.44 12.03 10.16
CA LEU A 11 -4.84 10.83 9.40
C LEU A 11 -3.94 10.59 8.19
N LEU A 12 -3.59 11.64 7.46
CA LEU A 12 -2.67 11.56 6.33
C LEU A 12 -1.25 11.17 6.78
N GLY A 13 -0.79 11.70 7.90
CA GLY A 13 0.49 11.35 8.51
C GLY A 13 0.54 9.87 8.88
N ILE A 14 -0.50 9.36 9.55
CA ILE A 14 -0.60 7.94 9.89
C ILE A 14 -0.64 7.07 8.64
N GLN A 15 -1.41 7.45 7.61
CA GLN A 15 -1.44 6.71 6.34
C GLN A 15 -0.06 6.69 5.67
N THR A 16 0.64 7.83 5.64
CA THR A 16 1.96 7.94 5.02
C THR A 16 2.99 7.08 5.76
N THR A 17 2.97 7.10 7.10
CA THR A 17 3.84 6.24 7.91
C THR A 17 3.51 4.76 7.70
N ALA A 18 2.22 4.38 7.66
CA ALA A 18 1.81 3.00 7.42
C ALA A 18 2.18 2.52 6.01
N ALA A 19 2.05 3.37 4.99
CA ALA A 19 2.52 3.07 3.65
C ALA A 19 4.03 2.88 3.64
N ALA A 20 4.80 3.83 4.18
CA ALA A 20 6.26 3.74 4.25
C ALA A 20 6.73 2.48 5.01
N PHE A 21 6.04 2.10 6.09
CA PHE A 21 6.28 0.86 6.82
C PHE A 21 6.02 -0.37 5.95
N LEU A 22 4.89 -0.44 5.23
CA LEU A 22 4.63 -1.54 4.30
C LEU A 22 5.69 -1.62 3.21
N PHE A 23 6.13 -0.49 2.66
CA PHE A 23 7.24 -0.44 1.71
C PHE A 23 8.52 -1.03 2.33
N TRP A 24 8.86 -0.65 3.56
CA TRP A 24 10.04 -1.13 4.26
C TRP A 24 10.01 -2.65 4.48
N VAL A 25 8.86 -3.20 4.86
CA VAL A 25 8.69 -4.65 5.10
C VAL A 25 8.69 -5.42 3.77
N ILE A 26 8.02 -4.90 2.75
CA ILE A 26 7.82 -5.59 1.47
C ILE A 26 9.06 -5.52 0.58
N PHE A 27 9.85 -4.45 0.65
CA PHE A 27 11.00 -4.25 -0.24
C PHE A 27 12.07 -5.37 -0.14
N PRO A 28 12.49 -5.83 1.05
CA PRO A 28 13.37 -6.99 1.17
C PRO A 28 12.77 -8.29 0.62
N ILE A 29 11.45 -8.47 0.73
CA ILE A 29 10.74 -9.62 0.16
C ILE A 29 10.80 -9.55 -1.36
N PHE A 30 10.51 -8.38 -1.93
CA PHE A 30 10.60 -8.14 -3.37
C PHE A 30 12.00 -8.44 -3.91
N LEU A 31 13.06 -7.97 -3.24
CA LEU A 31 14.44 -8.28 -3.62
C LEU A 31 14.72 -9.78 -3.57
N ARG A 32 14.30 -10.47 -2.50
CA ARG A 32 14.45 -11.93 -2.36
C ARG A 32 13.73 -12.70 -3.46
N VAL A 33 12.52 -12.28 -3.84
CA VAL A 33 11.75 -12.91 -4.93
C VAL A 33 12.44 -12.74 -6.28
N ILE A 34 13.10 -11.60 -6.51
CA ILE A 34 13.85 -11.36 -7.75
C ILE A 34 15.17 -12.14 -7.77
N SER A 35 15.88 -12.22 -6.64
CA SER A 35 17.20 -12.87 -6.55
C SER A 35 17.14 -14.40 -6.54
N SER A 36 16.07 -14.98 -5.99
CA SER A 36 15.97 -16.43 -5.75
C SER A 36 14.77 -17.02 -6.49
N ILE A 37 14.90 -17.11 -7.81
CA ILE A 37 13.86 -17.61 -8.73
C ILE A 37 13.57 -19.09 -8.45
N GLY A 38 12.30 -19.45 -8.32
CA GLY A 38 11.85 -20.86 -8.27
C GLY A 38 11.84 -21.51 -6.88
N GLN A 39 12.32 -20.85 -5.82
CA GLN A 39 12.24 -21.38 -4.46
C GLN A 39 10.96 -20.92 -3.76
N GLN A 40 10.26 -21.85 -3.08
CA GLN A 40 9.14 -21.48 -2.21
C GLN A 40 9.66 -20.64 -1.03
N GLN A 41 9.32 -19.36 -1.03
CA GLN A 41 9.60 -18.50 0.11
C GLN A 41 8.46 -18.61 1.12
N GLY A 42 8.73 -19.25 2.25
CA GLY A 42 7.89 -19.13 3.43
C GLY A 42 8.01 -17.71 3.99
N LEU A 43 6.90 -16.96 3.99
CA LEU A 43 6.84 -15.73 4.78
C LEU A 43 6.64 -16.11 6.23
N ASP A 44 7.53 -15.62 7.09
CA ASP A 44 7.41 -15.80 8.53
C ASP A 44 6.08 -15.21 9.02
N LEU A 45 5.50 -15.80 10.06
CA LEU A 45 4.22 -15.37 10.61
C LEU A 45 4.28 -13.92 11.09
N GLU A 46 5.43 -13.52 11.65
CA GLU A 46 5.71 -12.14 12.07
C GLU A 46 5.54 -11.15 10.91
N VAL A 47 6.18 -11.42 9.77
CA VAL A 47 6.09 -10.57 8.57
C VAL A 47 4.66 -10.51 8.03
N GLN A 48 3.92 -11.62 8.07
CA GLN A 48 2.51 -11.62 7.67
C GLN A 48 1.65 -10.73 8.58
N LEU A 49 1.90 -10.77 9.89
CA LEU A 49 1.21 -9.92 10.86
C LEU A 49 1.57 -8.44 10.68
N GLU A 50 2.83 -8.11 10.44
CA GLU A 50 3.27 -6.74 10.13
C GLU A 50 2.54 -6.17 8.91
N ILE A 51 2.50 -6.95 7.81
CA ILE A 51 1.78 -6.56 6.58
C ILE A 51 0.29 -6.38 6.88
N LEU A 52 -0.32 -7.33 7.60
CA LEU A 52 -1.74 -7.28 7.95
C LEU A 52 -2.07 -6.02 8.76
N ILE A 53 -1.25 -5.69 9.76
CA ILE A 53 -1.41 -4.48 10.58
C ILE A 53 -1.31 -3.23 9.71
N GLY A 54 -0.29 -3.13 8.84
CA GLY A 54 -0.13 -1.99 7.94
C GLY A 54 -1.33 -1.79 7.01
N VAL A 55 -1.87 -2.89 6.44
CA VAL A 55 -3.07 -2.88 5.60
C VAL A 55 -4.30 -2.41 6.40
N ILE A 56 -4.51 -2.93 7.60
CA ILE A 56 -5.63 -2.54 8.47
C ILE A 56 -5.53 -1.04 8.81
N VAL A 57 -4.35 -0.54 9.19
CA VAL A 57 -4.14 0.87 9.52
C VAL A 57 -4.46 1.77 8.33
N LEU A 58 -3.96 1.43 7.14
CA LEU A 58 -4.24 2.19 5.91
C LEU A 58 -5.74 2.24 5.62
N GLN A 59 -6.41 1.08 5.65
CA GLN A 59 -7.84 0.99 5.37
C GLN A 59 -8.66 1.76 6.41
N CYS A 60 -8.42 1.54 7.71
CA CYS A 60 -9.12 2.25 8.77
C CYS A 60 -8.96 3.77 8.63
N CYS A 61 -7.74 4.27 8.42
CA CYS A 61 -7.51 5.69 8.26
C CYS A 61 -8.18 6.24 6.99
N TYR A 62 -8.16 5.49 5.88
CA TYR A 62 -8.80 5.89 4.64
C TYR A 62 -10.31 6.03 4.79
N TRP A 63 -10.97 5.02 5.36
CA TRP A 63 -12.43 5.00 5.56
C TRP A 63 -12.89 6.02 6.62
N ILE A 64 -12.14 6.18 7.71
CA ILE A 64 -12.40 7.21 8.72
C ILE A 64 -12.35 8.59 8.08
N ARG A 65 -11.30 8.87 7.30
CA ARG A 65 -11.16 10.14 6.58
C ARG A 65 -12.35 10.34 5.64
N LEU A 66 -12.66 9.36 4.79
CA LEU A 66 -13.71 9.48 3.79
C LEU A 66 -15.09 9.75 4.41
N ARG A 67 -15.37 9.16 5.59
CA ARG A 67 -16.68 9.28 6.24
C ARG A 67 -16.81 10.52 7.11
N TRP A 68 -15.74 10.97 7.76
CA TRP A 68 -15.85 11.93 8.87
C TRP A 68 -14.98 13.17 8.76
N VAL A 69 -13.95 13.17 7.90
CA VAL A 69 -12.97 14.27 7.85
C VAL A 69 -12.86 14.84 6.44
N PRO A 70 -13.31 16.09 6.22
CA PRO A 70 -13.17 16.73 4.92
C PRO A 70 -11.69 16.97 4.62
N ILE A 71 -11.37 16.97 3.33
CA ILE A 71 -10.03 17.37 2.85
C ILE A 71 -9.88 18.86 3.08
N VAL A 72 -8.77 19.26 3.68
CA VAL A 72 -8.45 20.67 3.91
C VAL A 72 -7.09 20.95 3.28
N ALA A 73 -7.07 21.74 2.20
CA ALA A 73 -5.84 22.22 1.60
C ALA A 73 -5.16 23.20 2.58
N PRO A 74 -3.91 22.92 3.01
CA PRO A 74 -3.20 23.83 3.91
C PRO A 74 -2.77 25.13 3.22
N PHE A 75 -2.59 25.10 1.90
CA PHE A 75 -2.17 26.21 1.05
C PHE A 75 -2.51 25.91 -0.41
N HIS A 76 -2.38 26.91 -1.27
CA HIS A 76 -2.53 26.79 -2.72
C HIS A 76 -1.16 27.01 -3.41
N ASN A 77 -0.67 26.00 -4.13
CA ASN A 77 0.59 26.04 -4.86
C ASN A 77 0.64 24.96 -5.94
N VAL A 78 0.54 25.37 -7.20
CA VAL A 78 0.51 24.48 -8.38
C VAL A 78 1.68 23.50 -8.42
N PHE A 79 2.90 23.97 -8.12
CA PHE A 79 4.10 23.12 -8.17
C PHE A 79 4.04 22.02 -7.10
N VAL A 80 3.65 22.36 -5.87
CA VAL A 80 3.52 21.37 -4.78
C VAL A 80 2.36 20.42 -5.07
N GLY A 81 1.23 20.92 -5.58
CA GLY A 81 0.10 20.10 -6.02
C GLY A 81 0.54 19.04 -7.03
N HIS A 82 1.28 19.44 -8.06
CA HIS A 82 1.82 18.53 -9.07
C HIS A 82 2.83 17.52 -8.50
N LEU A 83 3.70 17.92 -7.56
CA LEU A 83 4.60 16.98 -6.90
C LEU A 83 3.84 15.91 -6.11
N VAL A 84 2.76 16.30 -5.43
CA VAL A 84 1.90 15.35 -4.70
C VAL A 84 1.14 14.43 -5.66
N LEU A 85 0.63 14.97 -6.77
CA LEU A 85 0.00 14.17 -7.83
C LEU A 85 1.00 13.17 -8.44
N PHE A 86 2.23 13.60 -8.71
CA PHE A 86 3.29 12.71 -9.18
C PHE A 86 3.60 11.62 -8.15
N ALA A 87 3.76 11.99 -6.87
CA ALA A 87 3.98 11.05 -5.78
C ALA A 87 2.84 10.01 -5.66
N SER A 88 1.58 10.42 -5.89
CA SER A 88 0.45 9.49 -5.92
C SER A 88 0.65 8.37 -6.95
N ARG A 89 1.08 8.72 -8.16
CA ARG A 89 1.31 7.75 -9.24
C ARG A 89 2.51 6.86 -8.94
N VAL A 90 3.59 7.43 -8.41
CA VAL A 90 4.79 6.68 -8.03
C VAL A 90 4.52 5.68 -6.92
N SER A 91 3.70 6.06 -5.93
CA SER A 91 3.33 5.20 -4.79
C SER A 91 2.67 3.89 -5.24
N PHE A 92 1.99 3.89 -6.39
CA PHE A 92 1.31 2.70 -6.92
C PHE A 92 2.21 1.79 -7.76
N PHE A 93 3.31 2.29 -8.34
CA PHE A 93 4.21 1.47 -9.17
C PHE A 93 4.80 0.27 -8.43
N PHE A 94 5.08 0.44 -7.14
CA PHE A 94 5.62 -0.64 -6.33
C PHE A 94 4.62 -1.75 -6.06
N GLY A 95 3.34 -1.40 -5.86
CA GLY A 95 2.26 -2.40 -5.76
C GLY A 95 2.20 -3.26 -7.01
N GLY A 96 2.19 -2.61 -8.19
CA GLY A 96 2.20 -3.32 -9.48
C GLY A 96 3.42 -4.23 -9.67
N ALA A 97 4.62 -3.73 -9.37
CA ALA A 97 5.85 -4.53 -9.49
C ALA A 97 5.85 -5.75 -8.56
N LEU A 98 5.41 -5.59 -7.32
CA LEU A 98 5.30 -6.67 -6.34
C LEU A 98 4.29 -7.73 -6.80
N PHE A 99 3.11 -7.31 -7.26
CA PHE A 99 2.10 -8.22 -7.80
C PHE A 99 2.67 -9.04 -8.95
N SER A 100 3.35 -8.39 -9.90
CA SER A 100 3.96 -9.08 -11.04
C SER A 100 5.04 -10.07 -10.61
N ALA A 101 5.90 -9.70 -9.66
CA ALA A 101 6.96 -10.58 -9.16
C ALA A 101 6.41 -11.80 -8.42
N ILE A 102 5.34 -11.65 -7.65
CA ILE A 102 4.74 -12.77 -6.90
C ILE A 102 3.96 -13.70 -7.85
N PHE A 103 3.07 -13.17 -8.70
CA PHE A 103 2.18 -14.00 -9.51
C PHE A 103 2.84 -14.61 -10.75
N PHE A 104 3.65 -13.87 -11.50
CA PHE A 104 4.23 -14.39 -12.74
C PHE A 104 5.50 -15.22 -12.52
N ARG A 105 6.11 -15.17 -11.33
CA ARG A 105 7.41 -15.81 -11.05
C ARG A 105 7.32 -17.04 -10.13
N HIS A 106 6.18 -17.27 -9.48
CA HIS A 106 5.91 -18.44 -8.63
C HIS A 106 4.98 -19.45 -9.32
N VAL A 107 5.29 -19.91 -10.54
CA VAL A 107 4.73 -21.19 -11.01
C VAL A 107 5.55 -22.27 -10.32
N PRO A 108 5.07 -22.92 -9.23
CA PRO A 108 5.81 -24.00 -8.61
C PRO A 108 5.78 -25.18 -9.57
N GLU A 109 6.91 -25.87 -9.71
CA GLU A 109 6.96 -27.18 -10.33
C GLU A 109 5.89 -28.09 -9.69
N LEU A 110 5.23 -28.87 -10.54
CA LEU A 110 3.96 -29.59 -10.35
C LEU A 110 3.94 -30.67 -9.24
N ASP A 111 4.93 -30.71 -8.35
CA ASP A 111 5.15 -31.86 -7.47
C ASP A 111 4.24 -31.88 -6.23
N ALA A 112 3.64 -30.74 -5.87
CA ALA A 112 2.52 -30.68 -4.92
C ALA A 112 1.75 -29.36 -5.08
N LEU A 113 0.57 -29.40 -5.71
CA LEU A 113 -0.31 -28.23 -5.77
C LEU A 113 -0.69 -27.81 -4.34
N PRO A 114 -0.47 -26.55 -3.93
CA PRO A 114 -1.00 -26.06 -2.66
C PRO A 114 -2.52 -26.23 -2.65
N SER A 115 -3.09 -26.46 -1.48
CA SER A 115 -4.56 -26.54 -1.37
C SER A 115 -5.17 -25.26 -1.92
N ALA A 116 -6.31 -25.37 -2.63
CA ALA A 116 -6.97 -24.21 -3.26
C ALA A 116 -7.17 -23.05 -2.26
N ALA A 117 -7.42 -23.37 -0.99
CA ALA A 117 -7.54 -22.41 0.09
C ALA A 117 -6.26 -21.57 0.30
N GLN A 118 -5.06 -22.16 0.25
CA GLN A 118 -3.81 -21.42 0.42
C GLN A 118 -3.52 -20.51 -0.77
N ALA A 119 -3.83 -20.95 -2.00
CA ALA A 119 -3.70 -20.12 -3.18
C ALA A 119 -4.63 -18.89 -3.13
N ILE A 120 -5.89 -19.12 -2.74
CA ILE A 120 -6.89 -18.05 -2.56
C ILE A 120 -6.44 -17.07 -1.46
N ALA A 121 -5.96 -17.57 -0.32
CA ALA A 121 -5.50 -16.72 0.78
C ALA A 121 -4.32 -15.82 0.37
N ARG A 122 -3.34 -16.37 -0.37
CA ARG A 122 -2.21 -15.58 -0.89
C ARG A 122 -2.68 -14.53 -1.89
N ALA A 123 -3.57 -14.89 -2.81
CA ALA A 123 -4.13 -13.95 -3.78
C ALA A 123 -4.91 -12.81 -3.08
N ALA A 124 -5.74 -13.16 -2.10
CA ALA A 124 -6.49 -12.20 -1.29
C ALA A 124 -5.55 -11.26 -0.51
N GLY A 125 -4.45 -11.78 0.06
CA GLY A 125 -3.44 -10.99 0.76
C GLY A 125 -2.78 -9.95 -0.17
N VAL A 126 -2.34 -10.37 -1.35
CA VAL A 126 -1.77 -9.44 -2.34
C VAL A 126 -2.79 -8.40 -2.78
N LEU A 127 -4.03 -8.80 -3.07
CA LEU A 127 -5.11 -7.87 -3.43
C LEU A 127 -5.39 -6.86 -2.31
N ALA A 128 -5.36 -7.29 -1.04
CA ALA A 128 -5.56 -6.40 0.09
C ALA A 128 -4.46 -5.33 0.20
N ILE A 129 -3.19 -5.71 -0.01
CA ILE A 129 -2.06 -4.78 -0.05
C ILE A 129 -2.22 -3.78 -1.21
N LEU A 130 -2.48 -4.28 -2.42
CA LEU A 130 -2.69 -3.44 -3.60
C LEU A 130 -3.82 -2.44 -3.39
N PHE A 131 -4.93 -2.92 -2.84
CA PHE A 131 -6.09 -2.09 -2.58
C PHE A 131 -5.79 -1.02 -1.51
N ALA A 132 -5.04 -1.36 -0.45
CA ALA A 132 -4.62 -0.40 0.56
C ALA A 132 -3.69 0.68 -0.02
N LEU A 133 -2.71 0.29 -0.83
CA LEU A 133 -1.81 1.24 -1.51
C LEU A 133 -2.55 2.09 -2.55
N PHE A 134 -3.53 1.51 -3.25
CA PHE A 134 -4.43 2.26 -4.13
C PHE A 134 -5.22 3.32 -3.37
N CYS A 135 -5.83 2.97 -2.23
CA CYS A 135 -6.55 3.91 -1.38
C CYS A 135 -5.65 5.07 -0.90
N TYR A 136 -4.41 4.77 -0.53
CA TYR A 136 -3.42 5.77 -0.16
C TYR A 136 -3.04 6.67 -1.35
N SER A 137 -2.74 6.10 -2.52
CA SER A 137 -2.49 6.85 -3.76
C SER A 137 -3.66 7.79 -4.09
N LEU A 138 -4.90 7.29 -3.99
CA LEU A 138 -6.08 8.11 -4.24
C LEU A 138 -6.21 9.25 -3.23
N GLU A 139 -5.74 9.05 -1.99
CA GLU A 139 -5.72 10.13 -1.01
C GLU A 139 -4.71 11.22 -1.36
N LEU A 140 -3.50 10.83 -1.77
CA LEU A 140 -2.51 11.78 -2.27
C LEU A 140 -3.03 12.53 -3.50
N GLU A 141 -3.72 11.84 -4.41
CA GLU A 141 -4.31 12.49 -5.59
C GLU A 141 -5.33 13.57 -5.19
N ARG A 142 -6.22 13.27 -4.25
CA ARG A 142 -7.22 14.25 -3.77
C ARG A 142 -6.57 15.42 -3.06
N LEU A 143 -5.48 15.20 -2.31
CA LEU A 143 -4.70 16.26 -1.71
C LEU A 143 -4.03 17.14 -2.77
N GLY A 144 -3.37 16.52 -3.75
CA GLY A 144 -2.69 17.22 -4.83
C GLY A 144 -3.64 18.15 -5.58
N ARG A 145 -4.84 17.65 -5.94
CA ARG A 145 -5.89 18.46 -6.58
C ARG A 145 -6.46 19.58 -5.71
N ALA A 146 -6.37 19.46 -4.38
CA ALA A 146 -6.85 20.49 -3.47
C ALA A 146 -5.79 21.59 -3.23
N ILE A 147 -4.50 21.26 -3.40
CA ILE A 147 -3.37 22.17 -3.29
C ILE A 147 -3.13 22.92 -4.61
N GLU A 148 -3.30 22.25 -5.76
CA GLU A 148 -3.22 22.86 -7.09
C GLU A 148 -4.21 24.01 -7.28
#